data_AF-A0A1F9A8A9-F1
#
_entry.id   AF-A0A1F9A8A9-F1
#
_cell.length_a   1.000
_cell.length_b   1.000
_cell.length_c   1.000
_cell.angle_alpha   90.00
_cell.angle_beta   90.00
_cell.angle_gamma   90.00
#
_symmetry.space_group_name_H-M   'P 1'
#
loop_
_entity.id
_entity.type
_entity.pdbx_description
1 polymer ?
#
loop_
_entity_poly.entity_id
_entity_poly.type
_entity_poly.pdbx_seq_one_letter_code
_entity_poly.pdbx_strand_id
1 'polypeptide(L)'
;MIKPTHIAEFIVAEMFNRSTAVRHFFAKQLSGLISLPESPTAVPNLQLATCGPYKFDGAHKIDTAILDDTTLSCIPCEAKFGNDRLGKLEFEKRFLRPCGMSHGNTRITGNMIAILDRKLPNQCLNSSVLVNHKGNEYQVVPRWVLILRESILDSWAKNGVPGLSSACITVSFETIVDLFEGKAPFNSLVAELVNFNYYEEWIDQG
;
A
#
# COMPACT_ATOMS: atom_id res chain seq x y z
N MET A 1 11.92 21.37 6.11
CA MET A 1 12.51 20.14 5.56
C MET A 1 11.39 19.12 5.44
N ILE A 2 10.88 18.89 4.23
CA ILE A 2 9.86 17.88 3.98
C ILE A 2 10.51 16.52 4.22
N LYS A 3 9.95 15.70 5.12
CA LYS A 3 10.46 14.36 5.33
C LYS A 3 10.02 13.51 4.12
N PRO A 4 10.92 12.72 3.50
CA PRO A 4 10.59 11.80 2.41
C PRO A 4 9.43 10.84 2.70
N THR A 5 9.03 10.70 3.98
CA THR A 5 7.91 9.89 4.43
C THR A 5 6.53 10.36 3.98
N HIS A 6 6.37 11.59 3.47
CA HIS A 6 5.07 12.10 2.98
C HIS A 6 4.87 11.96 1.47
N ILE A 7 5.86 11.41 0.77
CA ILE A 7 5.80 11.19 -0.69
C ILE A 7 6.10 9.73 -1.04
N ALA A 8 6.18 8.85 -0.05
CA ALA A 8 6.56 7.45 -0.24
C ALA A 8 5.55 6.73 -1.15
N GLU A 9 4.26 6.96 -0.89
CA GLU A 9 3.15 6.46 -1.67
C GLU A 9 3.17 6.96 -3.12
N PHE A 10 3.52 8.23 -3.33
CA PHE A 10 3.62 8.85 -4.66
C PHE A 10 4.81 8.31 -5.42
N ILE A 11 5.96 8.18 -4.76
CA ILE A 11 7.17 7.58 -5.33
C ILE A 11 6.87 6.16 -5.85
N VAL A 12 6.26 5.30 -5.03
CA VAL A 12 5.93 3.93 -5.44
C VAL A 12 4.94 3.93 -6.60
N ALA A 13 3.88 4.75 -6.53
CA ALA A 13 2.89 4.85 -7.58
C ALA A 13 3.50 5.30 -8.92
N GLU A 14 4.32 6.35 -8.91
CA GLU A 14 4.97 6.88 -10.10
C GLU A 14 5.98 5.90 -10.69
N MET A 15 6.80 5.23 -9.86
CA MET A 15 7.72 4.20 -10.38
C MET A 15 6.97 3.05 -11.05
N PHE A 16 5.83 2.62 -10.49
CA PHE A 16 4.97 1.62 -11.12
C PHE A 16 4.35 2.12 -12.42
N ASN A 17 3.83 3.35 -12.45
CA ASN A 17 3.16 3.91 -13.62
C ASN A 17 4.13 4.22 -14.76
N ARG A 18 5.39 4.60 -14.45
CA ARG A 18 6.38 5.01 -15.45
C ARG A 18 7.28 3.85 -15.93
N SER A 19 7.51 2.81 -15.12
CA SER A 19 8.43 1.72 -15.49
C SER A 19 7.73 0.39 -15.76
N THR A 20 7.84 -0.07 -17.00
CA THR A 20 7.43 -1.43 -17.41
C THR A 20 8.19 -2.52 -16.64
N ALA A 21 9.45 -2.30 -16.26
CA ALA A 21 10.22 -3.27 -15.48
C ALA A 21 9.66 -3.42 -14.06
N VAL A 22 9.28 -2.30 -13.42
CA VAL A 22 8.62 -2.31 -12.12
C VAL A 22 7.26 -3.01 -12.21
N ARG A 23 6.44 -2.72 -13.22
CA ARG A 23 5.15 -3.42 -13.42
C ARG A 23 5.31 -4.94 -13.55
N HIS A 24 6.26 -5.39 -14.38
CA HIS A 24 6.54 -6.82 -14.55
C HIS A 24 7.01 -7.47 -13.23
N PHE A 25 7.83 -6.76 -12.45
CA PHE A 25 8.25 -7.24 -11.14
C PHE A 25 7.05 -7.46 -10.22
N PHE A 26 6.17 -6.47 -10.07
CA PHE A 26 4.96 -6.61 -9.27
C PHE A 26 4.05 -7.74 -9.77
N ALA A 27 3.79 -7.83 -11.07
CA ALA A 27 2.96 -8.89 -11.64
C ALA A 27 3.54 -10.29 -11.38
N LYS A 28 4.86 -10.44 -11.46
CA LYS A 28 5.55 -11.70 -11.12
C LYS A 28 5.37 -12.06 -9.64
N GLN A 29 5.60 -11.10 -8.74
CA GLN A 29 5.42 -11.31 -7.29
C GLN A 29 3.98 -11.67 -6.94
N LEU A 30 3.02 -11.06 -7.65
CA LEU A 30 1.59 -11.27 -7.45
C LEU A 30 1.04 -12.47 -8.25
N SER A 31 1.89 -13.30 -8.84
CA SER A 31 1.51 -14.52 -9.57
C SER A 31 0.51 -14.27 -10.72
N GLY A 32 0.58 -13.12 -11.40
CA GLY A 32 -0.32 -12.80 -12.49
C GLY A 32 -1.71 -12.30 -12.08
N LEU A 33 -1.91 -11.92 -10.81
CA LEU A 33 -3.13 -11.22 -10.38
C LEU A 33 -3.33 -9.85 -11.03
N ILE A 34 -2.29 -9.33 -11.68
CA ILE A 34 -2.33 -8.10 -12.47
C ILE A 34 -2.29 -8.49 -13.94
N SER A 35 -3.26 -8.00 -14.71
CA SER A 35 -3.23 -8.11 -16.16
C SER A 35 -2.18 -7.15 -16.72
N LEU A 36 -1.19 -7.65 -17.46
CA LEU A 36 -0.24 -6.82 -18.21
C LEU A 36 -0.58 -6.91 -19.71
N PRO A 37 -0.35 -5.88 -20.54
CA PRO A 37 0.50 -4.69 -20.31
C PRO A 37 -0.22 -3.33 -20.12
N GLU A 38 -1.54 -3.21 -20.32
CA GLU A 38 -2.22 -1.90 -20.44
C GLU A 38 -3.20 -1.49 -19.31
N SER A 39 -3.50 -2.32 -18.31
CA SER A 39 -4.63 -2.03 -17.40
C SER A 39 -4.35 -1.62 -15.94
N PRO A 40 -3.19 -1.91 -15.31
CA PRO A 40 -3.02 -1.54 -13.92
C PRO A 40 -2.49 -0.13 -13.78
N THR A 41 -3.21 0.73 -13.07
CA THR A 41 -2.74 2.06 -12.66
C THR A 41 -2.51 2.08 -11.16
N ALA A 42 -1.34 2.53 -10.72
CA ALA A 42 -1.08 2.76 -9.30
C ALA A 42 -1.57 4.15 -8.89
N VAL A 43 -2.39 4.19 -7.84
CA VAL A 43 -3.00 5.40 -7.26
C VAL A 43 -2.52 5.54 -5.81
N PRO A 44 -1.89 6.66 -5.43
CA PRO A 44 -1.47 6.89 -4.06
C PRO A 44 -2.65 7.24 -3.15
N ASN A 45 -2.55 6.93 -1.86
CA ASN A 45 -3.45 7.40 -0.80
C ASN A 45 -4.94 7.07 -1.02
N LEU A 46 -5.25 5.91 -1.62
CA LEU A 46 -6.62 5.54 -1.93
C LEU A 46 -7.38 5.06 -0.69
N GLN A 47 -8.49 5.73 -0.37
CA GLN A 47 -9.27 5.45 0.84
C GLN A 47 -10.14 4.19 0.69
N LEU A 48 -10.13 3.34 1.73
CA LEU A 48 -11.09 2.25 1.88
C LEU A 48 -12.51 2.79 2.03
N ALA A 49 -13.44 2.23 1.26
CA ALA A 49 -14.84 2.58 1.31
C ALA A 49 -15.57 1.78 2.41
N THR A 50 -15.66 0.45 2.23
CA THR A 50 -16.45 -0.43 3.09
C THR A 50 -15.86 -1.83 3.19
N CYS A 51 -16.32 -2.57 4.18
CA CYS A 51 -16.19 -4.02 4.25
C CYS A 51 -17.57 -4.62 4.51
N GLY A 52 -18.19 -5.17 3.47
CA GLY A 52 -19.62 -5.53 3.51
C GLY A 52 -20.48 -4.31 3.90
N PRO A 53 -21.39 -4.43 4.88
CA PRO A 53 -22.23 -3.31 5.33
C PRO A 53 -21.50 -2.30 6.23
N TYR A 54 -20.23 -2.56 6.60
CA TYR A 54 -19.51 -1.79 7.60
C TYR A 54 -18.59 -0.75 6.96
N LYS A 55 -18.49 0.43 7.59
CA LYS A 55 -17.51 1.46 7.20
C LYS A 55 -16.21 1.29 7.98
N PHE A 56 -15.15 1.95 7.54
CA PHE A 56 -13.91 2.04 8.30
C PHE A 56 -13.87 3.30 9.17
N ASP A 57 -13.15 3.26 10.29
CA ASP A 57 -12.97 4.40 11.18
C ASP A 57 -11.79 5.27 10.73
N GLY A 58 -11.98 6.58 10.73
CA GLY A 58 -11.03 7.52 10.13
C GLY A 58 -10.82 7.32 8.62
N ALA A 59 -9.76 7.92 8.09
CA ALA A 59 -9.38 7.79 6.69
C ALA A 59 -8.31 6.68 6.53
N HIS A 60 -8.74 5.42 6.57
CA HIS A 60 -7.86 4.31 6.21
C HIS A 60 -7.56 4.37 4.71
N LYS A 61 -6.34 4.81 4.39
CA LYS A 61 -5.84 4.93 3.03
C LYS A 61 -4.79 3.85 2.79
N ILE A 62 -4.90 3.17 1.67
CA ILE A 62 -3.84 2.33 1.13
C ILE A 62 -2.74 3.27 0.64
N ASP A 63 -1.49 3.03 1.05
CA ASP A 63 -0.36 3.86 0.61
C ASP A 63 -0.33 3.90 -0.94
N THR A 64 -0.25 2.75 -1.62
CA THR A 64 -0.37 2.67 -3.08
C THR A 64 -1.34 1.57 -3.52
N ALA A 65 -2.43 1.93 -4.17
CA ALA A 65 -3.42 1.00 -4.70
C ALA A 65 -3.16 0.75 -6.20
N ILE A 66 -2.89 -0.48 -6.58
CA ILE A 66 -2.81 -0.87 -8.00
C ILE A 66 -4.22 -1.29 -8.44
N LEU A 67 -4.82 -0.51 -9.33
CA LEU A 67 -6.18 -0.70 -9.83
C LEU A 67 -6.14 -1.34 -11.21
N ASP A 68 -6.77 -2.51 -11.38
CA ASP A 68 -6.98 -3.14 -12.69
C ASP A 68 -8.44 -2.93 -13.12
N ASP A 69 -8.63 -2.03 -14.08
CA ASP A 69 -9.94 -1.68 -14.62
C ASP A 69 -10.62 -2.83 -15.35
N THR A 70 -9.87 -3.84 -15.81
CA THR A 70 -10.44 -5.00 -16.50
C THR A 70 -11.18 -5.92 -15.54
N THR A 71 -10.64 -6.08 -14.33
CA THR A 71 -11.17 -6.99 -13.31
C THR A 71 -11.91 -6.27 -12.19
N LEU A 72 -11.90 -4.93 -12.20
CA LEU A 72 -12.36 -4.07 -11.10
C LEU A 72 -11.73 -4.50 -9.77
N SER A 73 -10.44 -4.82 -9.81
CA SER A 73 -9.69 -5.28 -8.64
C SER A 73 -8.68 -4.24 -8.19
N CYS A 74 -8.43 -4.21 -6.88
CA CYS A 74 -7.46 -3.36 -6.23
C CYS A 74 -6.47 -4.23 -5.47
N ILE A 75 -5.18 -4.10 -5.81
CA ILE A 75 -4.08 -4.72 -5.08
C ILE A 75 -3.44 -3.65 -4.19
N PRO A 76 -3.59 -3.78 -2.86
CA PRO A 76 -3.09 -2.79 -1.94
C PRO A 76 -1.60 -3.01 -1.66
N CYS A 77 -0.85 -1.91 -1.66
CA CYS A 77 0.56 -1.88 -1.28
C CYS A 77 0.76 -0.91 -0.12
N GLU A 78 1.48 -1.35 0.91
CA GLU A 78 1.87 -0.55 2.07
C GLU A 78 3.39 -0.34 2.07
N ALA A 79 3.82 0.91 2.22
CA ALA A 79 5.22 1.30 2.25
C ALA A 79 5.65 1.60 3.69
N LYS A 80 6.72 0.95 4.16
CA LYS A 80 7.29 1.20 5.50
C LYS A 80 8.81 1.39 5.38
N PHE A 81 9.21 2.62 5.07
CA PHE A 81 10.60 2.98 4.77
C PHE A 81 11.43 3.43 5.99
N GLY A 82 10.86 3.36 7.19
CA GLY A 82 11.59 3.66 8.42
C GLY A 82 12.65 2.60 8.71
N ASN A 83 13.71 2.98 9.43
CA ASN A 83 14.74 2.04 9.88
C ASN A 83 14.48 1.50 11.30
N ASP A 84 13.54 2.11 12.03
CA ASP A 84 13.26 1.81 13.43
C ASP A 84 11.84 1.28 13.62
N ARG A 85 11.64 0.53 14.72
CA ARG A 85 10.33 -0.01 15.14
C ARG A 85 9.63 -0.91 14.11
N LEU A 86 10.42 -1.51 13.24
CA LEU A 86 9.99 -2.56 12.31
C LEU A 86 10.53 -3.94 12.71
N GLY A 87 11.27 -4.07 13.83
CA GLY A 87 11.63 -5.39 14.36
C GLY A 87 10.38 -6.21 14.72
N LYS A 88 10.48 -7.54 14.64
CA LYS A 88 9.35 -8.49 14.74
C LYS A 88 8.28 -8.09 15.77
N LEU A 89 8.66 -8.04 17.05
CA LEU A 89 7.71 -7.82 18.15
C LEU A 89 7.08 -6.43 18.10
N GLU A 90 7.86 -5.40 17.76
CA GLU A 90 7.34 -4.03 17.64
C GLU A 90 6.43 -3.90 16.41
N PHE A 91 6.76 -4.56 15.31
CA PHE A 91 5.91 -4.60 14.13
C PHE A 91 4.56 -5.26 14.46
N GLU A 92 4.57 -6.46 15.06
CA GLU A 92 3.36 -7.18 15.45
C GLU A 92 2.49 -6.36 16.40
N LYS A 93 3.11 -5.78 17.43
CA LYS A 93 2.43 -4.95 18.43
C LYS A 93 1.78 -3.71 17.83
N ARG A 94 2.38 -3.10 16.80
CA ARG A 94 1.91 -1.84 16.22
C ARG A 94 0.93 -2.04 15.06
N PHE A 95 1.18 -3.04 14.22
CA PHE A 95 0.53 -3.16 12.92
C PHE A 95 -0.37 -4.39 12.78
N LEU A 96 -0.18 -5.43 13.61
CA LEU A 96 -0.89 -6.71 13.47
C LEU A 96 -1.85 -7.01 14.62
N ARG A 97 -2.19 -6.01 15.43
CA ARG A 97 -3.28 -6.15 16.41
C ARG A 97 -4.60 -6.42 15.67
N PRO A 98 -5.42 -7.38 16.14
CA PRO A 98 -6.74 -7.61 15.56
C PRO A 98 -7.58 -6.32 15.50
N CYS A 99 -8.29 -6.16 14.40
CA CYS A 99 -9.22 -5.06 14.21
C CYS A 99 -10.42 -5.21 15.16
N GLY A 100 -10.98 -4.10 15.58
CA GLY A 100 -12.15 -4.03 16.44
C GLY A 100 -13.35 -3.43 15.73
N MET A 101 -14.49 -3.42 16.43
CA MET A 101 -15.67 -2.68 16.03
C MET A 101 -15.79 -1.39 16.85
N SER A 102 -16.24 -0.29 16.24
CA SER A 102 -16.59 0.97 16.91
C SER A 102 -17.95 1.51 16.46
N HIS A 103 -18.37 2.62 17.06
CA HIS A 103 -19.62 3.33 16.74
C HIS A 103 -20.84 2.40 16.71
N GLY A 104 -21.11 1.68 17.80
CA GLY A 104 -22.25 0.78 17.90
C GLY A 104 -22.21 -0.40 16.94
N ASN A 105 -21.02 -0.95 16.66
CA ASN A 105 -20.77 -2.05 15.73
C ASN A 105 -21.11 -1.73 14.26
N THR A 106 -20.97 -0.46 13.86
CA THR A 106 -21.18 -0.05 12.45
C THR A 106 -19.87 0.28 11.72
N ARG A 107 -18.76 0.43 12.46
CA ARG A 107 -17.45 0.76 11.91
C ARG A 107 -16.37 -0.21 12.35
N ILE A 108 -15.40 -0.43 11.47
CA ILE A 108 -14.19 -1.23 11.72
C ILE A 108 -13.06 -0.28 12.11
N THR A 109 -12.36 -0.62 13.19
CA THR A 109 -11.16 0.08 13.66
C THR A 109 -9.95 -0.82 13.56
N GLY A 110 -8.79 -0.26 13.28
CA GLY A 110 -7.56 -1.04 13.27
C GLY A 110 -6.43 -0.32 12.56
N ASN A 111 -5.32 -1.05 12.39
CA ASN A 111 -4.25 -0.61 11.52
C ASN A 111 -4.51 -1.10 10.09
N MET A 112 -4.10 -0.32 9.08
CA MET A 112 -4.24 -0.68 7.67
C MET A 112 -3.62 -2.06 7.37
N ILE A 113 -2.43 -2.34 7.91
CA ILE A 113 -1.78 -3.66 7.75
C ILE A 113 -2.63 -4.79 8.34
N ALA A 114 -3.25 -4.60 9.51
CA ALA A 114 -4.13 -5.62 10.10
C ALA A 114 -5.39 -5.86 9.25
N ILE A 115 -5.93 -4.80 8.64
CA ILE A 115 -7.08 -4.89 7.72
C ILE A 115 -6.69 -5.70 6.48
N LEU A 116 -5.55 -5.37 5.85
CA LEU A 116 -5.04 -6.07 4.66
C LEU A 116 -4.66 -7.53 4.95
N ASP A 117 -4.13 -7.78 6.15
CA ASP A 117 -3.81 -9.13 6.64
C ASP A 117 -5.05 -9.90 7.16
N ARG A 118 -6.25 -9.37 6.89
CA ARG A 118 -7.55 -9.98 7.21
C ARG A 118 -7.75 -10.33 8.68
N LYS A 119 -7.10 -9.60 9.58
CA LYS A 119 -7.37 -9.65 11.03
C LYS A 119 -8.62 -8.84 11.38
N LEU A 120 -9.67 -9.03 10.58
CA LEU A 120 -10.94 -8.31 10.65
C LEU A 120 -11.84 -8.91 11.75
N PRO A 121 -12.83 -8.14 12.23
CA PRO A 121 -13.86 -8.68 13.13
C PRO A 121 -14.63 -9.82 12.46
N ASN A 122 -15.13 -10.77 13.26
CA ASN A 122 -15.80 -11.98 12.76
C ASN A 122 -16.95 -11.69 11.79
N GLN A 123 -17.66 -10.57 11.99
CA GLN A 123 -18.77 -10.14 11.14
C GLN A 123 -18.34 -9.74 9.71
N CYS A 124 -17.04 -9.51 9.51
CA CYS A 124 -16.44 -9.01 8.27
C CYS A 124 -15.48 -9.99 7.62
N LEU A 125 -15.18 -11.14 8.25
CA LEU A 125 -14.14 -12.07 7.78
C LEU A 125 -14.35 -12.54 6.34
N ASN A 126 -15.62 -12.75 5.95
CA ASN A 126 -15.99 -13.24 4.62
C ASN A 126 -16.50 -12.13 3.69
N SER A 127 -16.39 -10.86 4.10
CA SER A 127 -16.90 -9.74 3.31
C SER A 127 -15.82 -9.16 2.39
N SER A 128 -16.26 -8.70 1.21
CA SER A 128 -15.41 -7.92 0.31
C SER A 128 -15.04 -6.59 0.96
N VAL A 129 -13.77 -6.22 0.82
CA VAL A 129 -13.28 -4.87 1.15
C VAL A 129 -13.23 -4.09 -0.15
N LEU A 130 -13.73 -2.87 -0.14
CA LEU A 130 -13.97 -2.07 -1.34
C LEU A 130 -13.24 -0.72 -1.25
N VAL A 131 -12.83 -0.20 -2.39
CA VAL A 131 -12.32 1.18 -2.57
C VAL A 131 -13.07 1.84 -3.73
N ASN A 132 -13.22 3.15 -3.66
CA ASN A 132 -13.84 3.93 -4.73
C ASN A 132 -12.81 4.84 -5.39
N HIS A 133 -12.70 4.78 -6.71
CA HIS A 133 -11.85 5.67 -7.48
C HIS A 133 -12.57 6.13 -8.75
N LYS A 134 -12.67 7.45 -8.94
CA LYS A 134 -13.30 8.07 -10.13
C LYS A 134 -14.70 7.52 -10.48
N GLY A 135 -15.50 7.19 -9.47
CA GLY A 135 -16.86 6.67 -9.64
C GLY A 135 -16.95 5.15 -9.85
N ASN A 136 -15.82 4.47 -9.98
CA ASN A 136 -15.76 3.01 -10.02
C ASN A 136 -15.48 2.44 -8.63
N GLU A 137 -16.10 1.29 -8.34
CA GLU A 137 -15.85 0.51 -7.14
C GLU A 137 -14.92 -0.66 -7.49
N TYR A 138 -13.84 -0.81 -6.72
CA TYR A 138 -12.86 -1.89 -6.91
C TYR A 138 -12.84 -2.79 -5.68
N GLN A 139 -12.81 -4.09 -5.92
CA GLN A 139 -12.63 -5.07 -4.86
C GLN A 139 -11.16 -5.19 -4.46
N VAL A 140 -10.86 -4.92 -3.20
CA VAL A 140 -9.55 -5.15 -2.61
C VAL A 140 -9.31 -6.65 -2.50
N VAL A 141 -8.36 -7.16 -3.27
CA VAL A 141 -8.07 -8.61 -3.31
C VAL A 141 -7.45 -9.07 -1.99
N PRO A 142 -7.61 -10.35 -1.60
CA PRO A 142 -7.02 -10.89 -0.38
C PRO A 142 -5.52 -11.25 -0.57
N ARG A 143 -4.78 -10.38 -1.26
CA ARG A 143 -3.32 -10.41 -1.41
C ARG A 143 -2.81 -8.97 -1.41
N TRP A 144 -1.67 -8.73 -0.80
CA TRP A 144 -1.17 -7.37 -0.63
C TRP A 144 0.35 -7.34 -0.58
N VAL A 145 0.92 -6.18 -0.87
CA VAL A 145 2.37 -5.98 -0.92
C VAL A 145 2.84 -5.12 0.25
N LEU A 146 3.86 -5.57 0.97
CA LEU A 146 4.56 -4.79 1.97
C LEU A 146 5.94 -4.40 1.45
N ILE A 147 6.15 -3.12 1.19
CA ILE A 147 7.40 -2.58 0.67
C ILE A 147 8.26 -2.09 1.84
N LEU A 148 9.44 -2.68 1.98
CA LEU A 148 10.36 -2.44 3.10
C LEU A 148 11.75 -2.08 2.58
N ARG A 149 12.58 -1.49 3.43
CA ARG A 149 14.01 -1.36 3.17
C ARG A 149 14.66 -2.76 3.18
N GLU A 150 15.62 -3.00 2.30
CA GLU A 150 16.40 -4.24 2.25
C GLU A 150 17.01 -4.59 3.61
N SER A 151 17.54 -3.58 4.32
CA SER A 151 18.10 -3.75 5.68
C SER A 151 17.10 -4.30 6.70
N ILE A 152 15.80 -4.01 6.53
CA ILE A 152 14.74 -4.55 7.40
C ILE A 152 14.43 -5.99 7.04
N LEU A 153 14.35 -6.31 5.74
CA LEU A 153 14.16 -7.68 5.27
C LEU A 153 15.31 -8.58 5.72
N ASP A 154 16.56 -8.13 5.60
CA ASP A 154 17.74 -8.82 6.11
C ASP A 154 17.69 -9.04 7.61
N SER A 155 17.23 -8.03 8.36
CA SER A 155 17.04 -8.14 9.80
C SER A 155 15.97 -9.18 10.15
N TRP A 156 14.86 -9.22 9.42
CA TRP A 156 13.81 -10.23 9.61
C TRP A 156 14.27 -11.63 9.25
N ALA A 157 15.08 -11.79 8.20
CA ALA A 157 15.67 -13.08 7.84
C ALA A 157 16.56 -13.64 8.96
N LYS A 158 17.27 -12.76 9.69
CA LYS A 158 18.17 -13.15 10.79
C LYS A 158 17.47 -13.29 12.14
N ASN A 159 16.53 -12.40 12.44
CA ASN A 159 15.94 -12.25 13.78
C ASN A 159 14.48 -12.70 13.88
N GLY A 160 13.90 -13.18 12.78
CA GLY A 160 12.53 -13.65 12.68
C GLY A 160 11.60 -12.65 11.98
N VAL A 161 10.73 -13.20 11.14
CA VAL A 161 9.70 -12.46 10.40
C VAL A 161 8.46 -12.27 11.31
N PRO A 162 7.77 -11.11 11.25
CA PRO A 162 6.45 -10.95 11.85
C PRO A 162 5.44 -12.00 11.38
N GLY A 163 4.48 -12.34 12.23
CA GLY A 163 3.36 -13.24 11.93
C GLY A 163 2.34 -12.68 10.93
N LEU A 164 2.82 -12.24 9.76
CA LEU A 164 2.03 -11.88 8.59
C LEU A 164 1.43 -13.15 7.97
N SER A 165 0.23 -13.04 7.40
CA SER A 165 -0.37 -14.14 6.65
C SER A 165 0.37 -14.41 5.34
N SER A 166 0.13 -15.57 4.73
CA SER A 166 0.65 -15.91 3.40
C SER A 166 0.09 -15.03 2.27
N ALA A 167 -0.88 -14.16 2.56
CA ALA A 167 -1.38 -13.18 1.62
C ALA A 167 -0.47 -11.96 1.47
N CYS A 168 0.42 -11.72 2.45
CA CYS A 168 1.39 -10.64 2.40
C CYS A 168 2.61 -11.05 1.57
N ILE A 169 2.96 -10.23 0.59
CA ILE A 169 4.16 -10.37 -0.21
C ILE A 169 5.11 -9.23 0.18
N THR A 170 6.27 -9.55 0.72
CA THR A 170 7.29 -8.56 1.07
C THR A 170 8.23 -8.31 -0.10
N VAL A 171 8.47 -7.05 -0.45
CA VAL A 171 9.43 -6.65 -1.49
C VAL A 171 10.36 -5.57 -0.95
N SER A 172 11.59 -5.52 -1.46
CA SER A 172 12.53 -4.46 -1.09
C SER A 172 12.29 -3.21 -1.94
N PHE A 173 12.38 -2.05 -1.30
CA PHE A 173 12.31 -0.76 -1.97
C PHE A 173 13.52 -0.56 -2.90
N GLU A 174 14.71 -0.98 -2.46
CA GLU A 174 15.95 -0.92 -3.23
C GLU A 174 15.85 -1.67 -4.56
N THR A 175 15.25 -2.87 -4.59
CA THR A 175 15.02 -3.58 -5.86
C THR A 175 14.07 -2.83 -6.77
N ILE A 176 13.03 -2.17 -6.24
CA ILE A 176 12.13 -1.34 -7.06
C ILE A 176 12.90 -0.15 -7.66
N VAL A 177 13.76 0.49 -6.88
CA VAL A 177 14.61 1.60 -7.35
C VAL A 177 15.58 1.14 -8.43
N ASP A 178 16.23 -0.02 -8.28
CA ASP A 178 17.14 -0.56 -9.28
C ASP A 178 16.41 -0.91 -10.60
N LEU A 179 15.19 -1.46 -10.50
CA LEU A 179 14.31 -1.70 -11.65
C LEU A 179 13.76 -0.42 -12.27
N PHE A 180 13.73 0.67 -11.50
CA PHE A 180 13.46 2.03 -11.97
C PHE A 180 14.73 2.72 -12.48
N GLU A 181 15.70 1.95 -12.98
CA GLU A 181 16.95 2.45 -13.56
C GLU A 181 17.91 3.11 -12.55
N GLY A 182 17.70 2.83 -11.27
CA GLY A 182 18.63 3.13 -10.19
C GLY A 182 18.61 4.58 -9.70
N LYS A 183 19.73 4.98 -9.10
CA LYS A 183 19.84 6.20 -8.28
C LYS A 183 19.49 7.50 -9.02
N ALA A 184 19.98 7.69 -10.25
CA ALA A 184 19.81 8.97 -10.95
C ALA A 184 18.34 9.21 -11.36
N PRO A 185 17.66 8.27 -12.04
CA PRO A 185 16.23 8.37 -12.34
C PRO A 185 15.36 8.49 -11.09
N PHE A 186 15.67 7.74 -10.03
CA PHE A 186 14.98 7.87 -8.75
C PHE A 186 15.09 9.28 -8.16
N ASN A 187 16.30 9.84 -8.08
CA ASN A 187 16.48 11.20 -7.54
C ASN A 187 15.78 12.26 -8.39
N SER A 188 15.78 12.10 -9.72
CA SER A 188 15.03 12.98 -10.62
C SER A 188 13.53 12.94 -10.34
N LEU A 189 12.96 11.74 -10.17
CA LEU A 189 11.55 11.57 -9.79
C LEU A 189 11.25 12.22 -8.43
N VAL A 190 12.09 12.00 -7.43
CA VAL A 190 11.91 12.63 -6.11
C VAL A 190 11.97 14.15 -6.22
N ALA A 191 12.90 14.70 -7.02
CA ALA A 191 12.99 16.14 -7.23
C ALA A 191 11.73 16.69 -7.91
N GLU A 192 11.20 15.99 -8.93
CA GLU A 192 9.94 16.34 -9.59
C GLU A 192 8.76 16.37 -8.60
N LEU A 193 8.62 15.31 -7.79
CA LEU A 193 7.54 15.20 -6.80
C LEU A 193 7.64 16.24 -5.67
N VAL A 194 8.85 16.66 -5.29
CA VAL A 194 9.05 17.68 -4.25
C VAL A 194 8.91 19.09 -4.81
N ASN A 195 9.19 19.29 -6.09
CA ASN A 195 8.98 20.57 -6.79
C ASN A 195 7.50 20.82 -7.17
N PHE A 196 6.60 20.04 -6.58
CA PHE A 196 5.16 20.24 -6.67
C PHE A 196 4.78 21.59 -6.05
N ASN A 197 4.03 22.42 -6.78
CA ASN A 197 3.64 23.75 -6.33
C ASN A 197 2.53 23.66 -5.27
N TYR A 198 2.92 23.39 -4.02
CA TYR A 198 1.99 23.29 -2.90
C TYR A 198 1.20 24.58 -2.65
N TYR A 199 1.67 25.73 -3.14
CA TYR A 199 0.91 26.97 -3.05
C TYR A 199 -0.36 26.88 -3.92
N GLU A 200 -0.24 26.48 -5.18
CA GLU A 200 -1.41 26.31 -6.06
C GLU A 200 -2.38 25.24 -5.50
N GLU A 201 -1.86 24.12 -5.01
CA GLU A 201 -2.69 23.03 -4.51
C GLU A 201 -3.41 23.37 -3.19
N TRP A 202 -2.79 24.15 -2.30
CA TRP A 202 -3.33 24.42 -0.96
C TRP A 202 -3.96 25.79 -0.78
N ILE A 203 -3.57 26.76 -1.61
CA ILE A 203 -4.01 28.16 -1.51
C ILE A 203 -4.91 28.53 -2.68
N ASP A 204 -4.57 28.14 -3.90
CA ASP A 204 -5.31 28.57 -5.09
C ASP A 204 -6.48 27.64 -5.47
N GLN A 205 -6.73 26.56 -4.72
CA GLN A 205 -7.97 25.77 -4.80
C GLN A 205 -9.18 26.47 -4.14
N GLY A 206 -9.23 27.81 -4.21
CA GLY A 206 -10.35 28.64 -3.73
C GLY A 206 -11.51 28.72 -4.71
#